data_AF-A0AAP0WXM3-F1
#
_entry.id   AF-A0AAP0WXM3-F1
#
_cell.length_a   1.000
_cell.length_b   1.000
_cell.length_c   1.000
_cell.angle_alpha   90.00
_cell.angle_beta   90.00
_cell.angle_gamma   90.00
#
_symmetry.space_group_name_H-M   'P 1'
#
loop_
_entity.id
_entity.type
_entity.pdbx_description
1 polymer ?
#
loop_
_entity_poly.entity_id
_entity_poly.type
_entity_poly.pdbx_seq_one_letter_code
_entity_poly.pdbx_strand_id
1 'polypeptide(L)'
;MNGSSFFLSHAFLFTTSLLSIATYQDPTTALLALMMNPDPDGRGRYNRYMEPEVTITQWRKGYQWFEVNRKLAVSIIEDNTYYPKFKKYCKPDCFVDEHYFPTMLGIKSPHLLANRSLTRVDWSRGGAHPVTFEKADITEEFFRNIFESESCVYNNKPSSVCFLFARKFAPSTLDPLLGIAPKIFGF
;
A
#
# COMPACT_ATOMS: atom_id res chain seq x y z
N MET A 1 13.79 1.13 20.42
CA MET A 1 13.79 1.63 19.02
C MET A 1 12.49 1.21 18.37
N ASN A 2 11.56 2.15 18.24
CA ASN A 2 10.38 1.99 17.40
C ASN A 2 10.81 2.35 15.97
N GLY A 3 10.32 1.63 14.97
CA GLY A 3 10.66 1.87 13.57
C GLY A 3 9.65 1.21 12.65
N SER A 4 9.40 1.86 11.52
CA SER A 4 8.48 1.44 10.45
C SER A 4 9.28 1.23 9.17
N SER A 5 8.89 0.24 8.37
CA SER A 5 9.51 -0.06 7.07
C SER A 5 8.52 0.18 5.95
N PHE A 6 8.93 0.93 4.92
CA PHE A 6 8.12 1.23 3.73
C PHE A 6 8.59 0.40 2.54
N PHE A 7 7.66 -0.24 1.84
CA PHE A 7 7.96 -1.01 0.63
C PHE A 7 7.52 -0.22 -0.60
N LEU A 8 8.49 0.30 -1.35
CA LEU A 8 8.28 1.14 -2.54
C LEU A 8 8.96 0.51 -3.76
N SER A 9 8.42 0.74 -4.97
CA SER A 9 9.04 0.34 -6.24
C SER A 9 9.53 1.57 -7.01
N HIS A 10 10.09 1.37 -8.20
CA HIS A 10 10.31 2.48 -9.15
C HIS A 10 8.97 3.15 -9.52
N ALA A 11 8.98 4.45 -9.85
CA ALA A 11 7.84 5.32 -10.21
C ALA A 11 6.96 5.85 -9.05
N PHE A 12 7.53 5.98 -7.86
CA PHE A 12 6.91 6.64 -6.70
C PHE A 12 7.32 8.11 -6.62
N LEU A 13 6.36 8.97 -6.26
CA LEU A 13 6.60 10.36 -5.90
C LEU A 13 6.28 10.57 -4.42
N PHE A 14 7.11 11.32 -3.71
CA PHE A 14 6.80 11.79 -2.36
C PHE A 14 5.74 12.89 -2.44
N THR A 15 4.65 12.75 -1.70
CA THR A 15 3.57 13.75 -1.63
C THR A 15 3.72 14.68 -0.43
N THR A 16 4.76 14.50 0.38
CA THR A 16 5.04 15.35 1.53
C THR A 16 6.55 15.50 1.72
N SER A 17 6.95 16.38 2.64
CA SER A 17 8.37 16.62 2.93
C SER A 17 9.05 15.36 3.49
N LEU A 18 10.37 15.25 3.28
CA LEU A 18 11.17 14.19 3.90
C LEU A 18 11.09 14.22 5.43
N LEU A 19 10.92 15.40 6.03
CA LEU A 19 10.72 15.53 7.47
C LEU A 19 9.38 14.92 7.90
N SER A 20 8.31 15.17 7.14
CA SER A 20 7.00 14.56 7.36
C SER A 20 7.08 13.04 7.26
N ILE A 21 7.84 12.50 6.30
CA ILE A 21 8.05 11.05 6.15
C ILE A 21 8.86 10.49 7.31
N ALA A 22 9.97 11.15 7.68
CA ALA A 22 10.83 10.71 8.78
C ALA A 22 10.12 10.77 10.15
N THR A 23 9.15 11.67 10.30
CA THR A 23 8.31 11.78 11.50
C THR A 23 7.02 10.95 11.40
N TYR A 24 6.72 10.40 10.22
CA TYR A 24 5.60 9.49 10.03
C TYR A 24 5.98 8.11 10.59
N GLN A 25 5.62 7.93 11.86
CA GLN A 25 5.83 6.70 12.58
C GLN A 25 4.54 6.38 13.31
N ASP A 26 3.82 5.38 12.80
CA ASP A 26 2.76 4.74 13.56
C ASP A 26 3.36 3.51 14.27
N PRO A 27 3.75 3.63 15.55
CA PRO A 27 4.31 2.51 16.29
C PRO A 27 3.25 1.44 16.62
N THR A 28 1.96 1.75 16.42
CA THR A 28 0.84 0.94 16.90
C THR A 28 0.16 0.13 15.81
N THR A 29 0.05 0.66 14.59
CA THR A 29 -0.65 0.00 13.49
C THR A 29 0.24 -0.11 12.25
N ALA A 30 -0.01 -1.14 11.44
CA ALA A 30 0.53 -1.24 10.09
C ALA A 30 -0.49 -0.76 9.08
N LEU A 31 0.02 -0.07 8.06
CA LEU A 31 -0.74 0.47 6.95
C LEU A 31 -0.68 -0.50 5.78
N LEU A 32 -1.47 -1.56 5.93
CA LEU A 32 -1.71 -2.58 4.92
C LEU A 32 -3.19 -2.55 4.52
N ALA A 33 -3.44 -2.38 3.22
CA ALA A 33 -4.80 -2.48 2.68
C ALA A 33 -5.26 -3.95 2.68
N LEU A 34 -6.45 -4.21 3.22
CA LEU A 34 -7.10 -5.52 3.26
C LEU A 34 -8.42 -5.45 2.48
N MET A 35 -8.38 -6.01 1.27
CA MET A 35 -9.51 -6.06 0.36
C MET A 35 -10.12 -7.46 0.37
N MET A 36 -11.46 -7.50 0.49
CA MET A 36 -12.28 -8.69 0.30
C MET A 36 -12.93 -8.62 -1.08
N ASN A 37 -12.17 -8.97 -2.11
CA ASN A 37 -12.64 -8.89 -3.48
C ASN A 37 -13.26 -10.22 -3.91
N PRO A 38 -14.59 -10.27 -4.18
CA PRO A 38 -15.22 -11.48 -4.69
C PRO A 38 -14.90 -11.72 -6.17
N ASP A 39 -14.27 -10.75 -6.84
CA ASP A 39 -13.90 -10.81 -8.24
C ASP A 39 -12.86 -11.93 -8.54
N PRO A 40 -12.66 -12.26 -9.84
CA PRO A 40 -11.65 -13.23 -10.25
C PRO A 40 -10.24 -12.88 -9.77
N ASP A 41 -9.95 -11.59 -9.60
CA ASP A 41 -8.64 -11.07 -9.18
C ASP A 41 -8.39 -11.12 -7.67
N GLY A 42 -9.42 -11.43 -6.89
CA GLY A 42 -9.40 -11.60 -5.44
C GLY A 42 -9.61 -13.06 -5.07
N ARG A 43 -10.85 -13.44 -4.78
CA ARG A 43 -11.21 -14.81 -4.38
C ARG A 43 -11.03 -15.85 -5.49
N GLY A 44 -11.12 -15.45 -6.76
CA GLY A 44 -10.88 -16.36 -7.89
C GLY A 44 -9.48 -16.99 -7.90
N ARG A 45 -8.50 -16.34 -7.24
CA ARG A 45 -7.11 -16.80 -7.13
C ARG A 45 -6.85 -17.73 -5.95
N TYR A 46 -7.85 -17.96 -5.09
CA TYR A 46 -7.71 -18.84 -3.94
C TYR A 46 -7.62 -20.31 -4.36
N ASN A 47 -6.73 -21.05 -3.70
CA ASN A 47 -6.58 -22.49 -3.90
C ASN A 47 -7.07 -23.25 -2.67
N ARG A 48 -8.04 -24.16 -2.83
CA ARG A 48 -8.60 -24.98 -1.74
C ARG A 48 -7.57 -25.82 -0.97
N TYR A 49 -6.41 -26.12 -1.57
CA TYR A 49 -5.33 -26.84 -0.88
C TYR A 49 -4.56 -25.99 0.14
N MET A 50 -4.89 -24.70 0.27
CA MET A 50 -4.42 -23.85 1.35
C MET A 50 -5.11 -24.14 2.68
N GLU A 51 -6.22 -24.90 2.67
CA GLU A 51 -6.86 -25.39 3.89
C GLU A 51 -6.01 -26.47 4.58
N PRO A 52 -6.11 -26.60 5.92
CA PRO A 52 -6.95 -25.79 6.83
C PRO A 52 -6.33 -24.45 7.27
N GLU A 53 -5.06 -24.18 6.93
CA GLU A 53 -4.31 -23.04 7.47
C GLU A 53 -4.85 -21.70 6.98
N VAL A 54 -5.31 -21.63 5.72
CA VAL A 54 -5.99 -20.45 5.18
C VAL A 54 -7.29 -20.90 4.57
N THR A 55 -8.41 -20.41 5.11
CA THR A 55 -9.74 -20.61 4.51
C THR A 55 -10.06 -19.52 3.49
N ILE A 56 -11.02 -19.78 2.60
CA ILE A 56 -11.51 -18.77 1.64
C ILE A 56 -12.04 -17.50 2.32
N THR A 57 -12.57 -17.61 3.54
CA THR A 57 -13.09 -16.46 4.29
C THR A 57 -11.97 -15.63 4.92
N GLN A 58 -10.79 -16.22 5.10
CA GLN A 58 -9.58 -15.54 5.58
C GLN A 58 -8.73 -14.97 4.44
N TRP A 59 -8.90 -15.46 3.20
CA TRP A 59 -8.21 -14.95 2.02
C TRP A 59 -8.39 -13.44 1.84
N ARG A 60 -7.30 -12.70 1.76
CA ARG A 60 -7.29 -11.25 1.51
C ARG A 60 -6.41 -10.91 0.32
N LYS A 61 -6.74 -9.80 -0.32
CA LYS A 61 -5.89 -9.10 -1.28
C LYS A 61 -5.45 -7.77 -0.67
N GLY A 62 -4.28 -7.28 -1.05
CA GLY A 62 -3.76 -5.97 -0.67
C GLY A 62 -2.96 -5.36 -1.81
N TYR A 63 -2.38 -4.19 -1.55
CA TYR A 63 -1.40 -3.60 -2.44
C TYR A 63 -0.01 -4.18 -2.14
N GLN A 64 0.85 -4.21 -3.16
CA GLN A 64 2.28 -4.54 -3.01
C GLN A 64 3.04 -3.48 -2.18
N TRP A 65 2.44 -2.30 -1.95
CA TRP A 65 3.05 -1.17 -1.24
C TRP A 65 2.33 -0.93 0.07
N PHE A 66 3.07 -1.13 1.14
CA PHE A 66 2.57 -1.08 2.49
C PHE A 66 3.66 -0.59 3.45
N GLU A 67 3.21 -0.23 4.64
CA GLU A 67 4.07 0.00 5.79
C GLU A 67 3.74 -1.04 6.85
N VAL A 68 4.79 -1.52 7.52
CA VAL A 68 4.67 -2.38 8.69
C VAL A 68 5.59 -1.89 9.79
N ASN A 69 5.08 -1.89 11.01
CA ASN A 69 5.90 -1.70 12.19
C ASN A 69 6.81 -2.92 12.44
N ARG A 70 7.87 -2.69 13.23
CA ARG A 70 8.87 -3.71 13.57
C ARG A 70 8.28 -5.02 14.12
N LYS A 71 7.23 -4.95 14.94
CA LYS A 71 6.60 -6.14 15.54
C LYS A 71 6.00 -7.05 14.46
N LEU A 72 5.30 -6.47 13.49
CA LEU A 72 4.70 -7.22 12.39
C LEU A 72 5.76 -7.71 11.40
N ALA A 73 6.81 -6.92 11.16
CA ALA A 73 7.96 -7.35 10.34
C ALA A 73 8.63 -8.61 10.90
N VAL A 74 8.83 -8.69 12.22
CA VAL A 74 9.34 -9.91 12.87
C VAL A 74 8.38 -11.08 12.68
N SER A 75 7.07 -10.89 12.87
CA SER A 75 6.07 -11.95 12.64
C SER A 75 6.04 -12.43 11.18
N ILE A 76 6.39 -11.59 10.21
CA ILE A 76 6.50 -11.99 8.80
C ILE A 76 7.71 -12.93 8.61
N ILE A 77 8.85 -12.56 9.18
CA ILE A 77 10.11 -13.31 9.01
C ILE A 77 10.04 -14.66 9.74
N GLU A 78 9.37 -14.72 10.88
CA GLU A 78 9.21 -15.94 11.68
C GLU A 78 8.14 -16.91 11.13
N ASP A 79 7.37 -16.51 10.11
CA ASP A 79 6.27 -17.33 9.62
C ASP A 79 6.74 -18.60 8.91
N ASN A 80 6.45 -19.74 9.54
CA ASN A 80 6.68 -21.07 9.00
C ASN A 80 5.35 -21.82 8.75
N THR A 81 4.21 -21.16 8.95
CA THR A 81 2.87 -21.78 8.83
C THR A 81 2.23 -21.40 7.49
N TYR A 82 2.12 -20.10 7.20
CA TYR A 82 1.34 -19.63 6.06
C TYR A 82 2.19 -19.54 4.80
N TYR A 83 3.38 -18.94 4.85
CA TYR A 83 4.26 -18.77 3.69
C TYR A 83 4.51 -20.07 2.91
N PRO A 84 4.75 -21.25 3.53
CA PRO A 84 4.91 -22.49 2.78
C PRO A 84 3.68 -22.87 1.94
N LYS A 85 2.46 -22.56 2.42
CA LYS A 85 1.20 -22.78 1.66
C LYS A 85 1.13 -21.85 0.46
N PHE A 86 1.43 -20.57 0.64
CA PHE A 86 1.51 -19.61 -0.48
C PHE A 86 2.57 -20.02 -1.50
N LYS A 87 3.78 -20.36 -1.05
CA LYS A 87 4.89 -20.82 -1.92
C LYS A 87 4.51 -22.05 -2.76
N LYS A 88 3.69 -22.94 -2.19
CA LYS A 88 3.26 -24.18 -2.87
C LYS A 88 2.04 -24.00 -3.76
N TYR A 89 1.02 -23.27 -3.31
CA TYR A 89 -0.33 -23.29 -3.91
C TYR A 89 -0.76 -21.97 -4.57
N CYS A 90 -0.05 -20.86 -4.34
CA CYS A 90 -0.32 -19.59 -5.02
C CYS A 90 0.42 -19.56 -6.39
N LYS A 91 -0.11 -20.31 -7.37
CA LYS A 91 0.44 -20.42 -8.74
C LYS A 91 -0.67 -20.83 -9.75
N PRO A 92 -0.56 -20.48 -11.05
CA PRO A 92 0.22 -19.37 -11.62
C PRO A 92 -0.51 -18.02 -11.52
N ASP A 93 -1.85 -18.02 -11.48
CA ASP A 93 -2.66 -16.80 -11.49
C ASP A 93 -2.79 -16.13 -10.11
N CYS A 94 -1.91 -16.46 -9.17
CA CYS A 94 -1.93 -15.93 -7.81
C CYS A 94 -0.66 -15.11 -7.55
N PHE A 95 -0.81 -13.84 -7.19
CA PHE A 95 0.29 -12.94 -6.88
C PHE A 95 0.59 -12.98 -5.37
N VAL A 96 1.68 -13.68 -5.01
CA VAL A 96 2.03 -13.93 -3.60
C VAL A 96 2.21 -12.63 -2.82
N ASP A 97 2.84 -11.64 -3.42
CA ASP A 97 3.09 -10.31 -2.84
C ASP A 97 1.80 -9.48 -2.62
N GLU A 98 0.73 -9.74 -3.37
CA GLU A 98 -0.59 -9.11 -3.16
C GLU A 98 -1.48 -9.87 -2.18
N HIS A 99 -1.20 -11.15 -1.89
CA HIS A 99 -2.11 -11.99 -1.09
C HIS A 99 -1.52 -12.49 0.23
N TYR A 100 -0.21 -12.79 0.30
CA TYR A 100 0.39 -13.43 1.46
C TYR A 100 0.34 -12.55 2.71
N PHE A 101 0.96 -11.37 2.71
CA PHE A 101 0.98 -10.51 3.89
C PHE A 101 -0.42 -10.06 4.32
N PRO A 102 -1.33 -9.61 3.42
CA PRO A 102 -2.71 -9.27 3.78
C PRO A 102 -3.45 -10.42 4.46
N THR A 103 -3.29 -11.64 3.96
CA THR A 103 -3.95 -12.81 4.53
C THR A 103 -3.33 -13.20 5.87
N MET A 104 -2.02 -13.40 5.92
CA MET A 104 -1.33 -13.86 7.12
C MET A 104 -1.48 -12.86 8.28
N LEU A 105 -1.28 -11.56 8.03
CA LEU A 105 -1.45 -10.53 9.06
C LEU A 105 -2.91 -10.30 9.42
N GLY A 106 -3.84 -10.42 8.46
CA GLY A 106 -5.28 -10.37 8.72
C GLY A 106 -5.76 -11.50 9.62
N ILE A 107 -5.12 -12.68 9.55
CA ILE A 107 -5.39 -13.80 10.46
C ILE A 107 -4.71 -13.58 11.83
N LYS A 108 -3.40 -13.27 11.85
CA LYS A 108 -2.62 -13.26 13.09
C LYS A 108 -2.77 -11.99 13.93
N SER A 109 -3.03 -10.84 13.32
CA SER A 109 -2.96 -9.53 13.98
C SER A 109 -3.93 -8.49 13.40
N PRO A 110 -5.23 -8.81 13.24
CA PRO A 110 -6.19 -7.89 12.63
C PRO A 110 -6.31 -6.55 13.38
N HIS A 111 -6.14 -6.55 14.70
CA HIS A 111 -6.22 -5.34 15.53
C HIS A 111 -5.03 -4.38 15.37
N LEU A 112 -3.97 -4.79 14.67
CA LEU A 112 -2.81 -3.97 14.38
C LEU A 112 -2.82 -3.46 12.94
N LEU A 113 -3.93 -3.59 12.21
CA LEU A 113 -4.03 -3.18 10.80
C LEU A 113 -5.01 -2.03 10.65
N ALA A 114 -4.56 -0.94 10.04
CA ALA A 114 -5.38 0.25 9.79
C ALA A 114 -6.26 0.13 8.53
N ASN A 115 -6.13 -0.97 7.77
CA ASN A 115 -6.86 -1.23 6.52
C ASN A 115 -6.80 -0.08 5.50
N ARG A 116 -5.60 0.53 5.35
CA ARG A 116 -5.31 1.60 4.39
C ARG A 116 -3.84 1.51 3.96
N SER A 117 -3.49 2.16 2.85
CA SER A 117 -2.10 2.32 2.40
C SER A 117 -1.67 3.79 2.49
N LEU A 118 -0.36 4.01 2.51
CA LEU A 118 0.27 5.33 2.41
C LEU A 118 0.48 5.81 0.98
N THR A 119 0.13 4.97 0.01
CA THR A 119 0.32 5.25 -1.40
C THR A 119 -1.00 5.59 -2.05
N ARG A 120 -1.12 6.82 -2.56
CA ARG A 120 -2.23 7.23 -3.42
C ARG A 120 -2.05 6.59 -4.79
N VAL A 121 -3.11 5.95 -5.26
CA VAL A 121 -3.15 5.25 -6.54
C VAL A 121 -4.47 5.56 -7.22
N ASP A 122 -4.42 5.92 -8.50
CA ASP A 122 -5.62 6.11 -9.30
C ASP A 122 -5.98 4.81 -10.05
N TRP A 123 -7.11 4.22 -9.67
CA TRP A 123 -7.70 3.02 -10.28
C TRP A 123 -8.96 3.33 -11.10
N SER A 124 -9.27 4.62 -11.35
CA SER A 124 -10.52 5.06 -12.00
C SER A 124 -10.76 4.46 -13.39
N ARG A 125 -9.69 4.10 -14.10
CA ARG A 125 -9.75 3.49 -15.43
C ARG A 125 -9.91 1.96 -15.41
N GLY A 126 -9.88 1.34 -14.24
CA GLY A 126 -9.94 -0.12 -14.08
C GLY A 126 -8.73 -0.85 -14.68
N GLY A 127 -8.83 -2.18 -14.74
CA GLY A 127 -7.78 -3.06 -15.25
C GLY A 127 -6.74 -3.48 -14.21
N ALA A 128 -5.71 -4.20 -14.67
CA ALA A 128 -4.71 -4.81 -13.80
C ALA A 128 -3.65 -3.83 -13.25
N HIS A 129 -3.59 -2.62 -13.80
CA HIS A 129 -2.60 -1.61 -13.43
C HIS A 129 -3.25 -0.25 -13.24
N PRO A 130 -2.77 0.55 -12.27
CA PRO A 130 -3.30 1.87 -12.05
C PRO A 130 -2.91 2.84 -13.17
N VAL A 131 -3.61 3.96 -13.22
CA VAL A 131 -3.34 5.04 -14.18
C VAL A 131 -1.88 5.49 -14.06
N THR A 132 -1.25 5.68 -15.22
CA THR A 132 0.05 6.33 -15.32
C THR A 132 -0.18 7.80 -15.65
N PHE A 133 0.20 8.69 -14.74
CA PHE A 133 0.19 10.13 -14.93
C PHE A 133 1.32 10.51 -15.88
N GLU A 134 0.98 11.28 -16.90
CA GLU A 134 1.87 11.79 -17.93
C GLU A 134 2.20 13.27 -17.66
N LYS A 135 3.12 13.84 -18.45
CA LYS A 135 3.51 15.26 -18.36
C LYS A 135 2.34 16.23 -18.24
N ALA A 136 1.25 15.99 -18.97
CA ALA A 136 0.08 16.88 -18.98
C ALA A 136 -0.73 16.86 -17.67
N ASP A 137 -0.59 15.79 -16.87
CA ASP A 137 -1.29 15.64 -15.60
C ASP A 137 -0.59 16.42 -14.47
N ILE A 138 0.68 16.79 -14.65
CA ILE A 138 1.48 17.46 -13.61
C ILE A 138 1.15 18.96 -13.58
N THR A 139 0.16 19.30 -12.78
CA THR A 139 -0.34 20.67 -12.59
C THR A 139 -0.44 21.03 -11.10
N GLU A 140 -0.57 22.32 -10.77
CA GLU A 140 -0.77 22.74 -9.38
C GLU A 140 -2.09 22.20 -8.82
N GLU A 141 -3.12 22.14 -9.67
CA GLU A 141 -4.41 21.55 -9.34
C GLU A 141 -4.31 20.05 -9.04
N PHE A 142 -3.50 19.30 -9.78
CA PHE A 142 -3.25 17.89 -9.48
C PHE A 142 -2.72 17.70 -8.05
N PHE A 143 -1.73 18.49 -7.63
CA PHE A 143 -1.19 18.41 -6.27
C PHE A 143 -2.15 18.90 -5.19
N ARG A 144 -2.90 19.97 -5.47
CA ARG A 144 -3.98 20.43 -4.59
C ARG A 144 -4.99 19.31 -4.33
N ASN A 145 -5.42 18.62 -5.39
CA ASN A 145 -6.29 17.45 -5.29
C ASN A 145 -5.63 16.28 -4.56
N ILE A 146 -4.30 16.15 -4.60
CA ILE A 146 -3.59 15.15 -3.79
C ILE A 146 -3.69 15.47 -2.29
N PHE A 147 -3.54 16.74 -1.91
CA PHE A 147 -3.44 17.17 -0.51
C PHE A 147 -4.79 17.44 0.16
N GLU A 148 -5.80 17.88 -0.61
CA GLU A 148 -7.06 18.36 -0.07
C GLU A 148 -8.21 17.35 -0.20
N SER A 149 -8.06 16.27 -0.97
CA SER A 149 -9.21 15.42 -1.30
C SER A 149 -9.64 14.48 -0.18
N GLU A 150 -8.81 14.19 0.81
CA GLU A 150 -9.11 13.18 1.84
C GLU A 150 -8.65 13.60 3.24
N SER A 151 -9.50 13.30 4.23
CA SER A 151 -9.12 13.30 5.64
C SER A 151 -9.05 11.86 6.14
N CYS A 152 -8.10 11.58 7.01
CA CYS A 152 -7.89 10.25 7.57
C CYS A 152 -7.45 10.35 9.02
N VAL A 153 -7.47 9.22 9.71
CA VAL A 153 -6.99 9.12 11.09
C VAL A 153 -5.55 8.62 11.06
N TYR A 154 -4.67 9.37 11.71
CA TYR A 154 -3.28 9.01 11.97
C TYR A 154 -3.02 9.14 13.46
N ASN A 155 -2.53 8.07 14.12
CA ASN A 155 -2.33 8.02 15.57
C ASN A 155 -3.58 8.50 16.37
N ASN A 156 -4.76 8.04 15.97
CA ASN A 156 -6.06 8.43 16.55
C ASN A 156 -6.41 9.92 16.46
N LYS A 157 -5.76 10.67 15.57
CA LYS A 157 -6.05 12.09 15.31
C LYS A 157 -6.40 12.32 13.85
N PRO A 158 -7.35 13.22 13.53
CA PRO A 158 -7.58 13.64 12.16
C PRO A 158 -6.30 14.24 11.54
N SER A 159 -6.04 13.86 10.30
CA SER A 159 -4.90 14.32 9.49
C SER A 159 -5.37 14.61 8.08
N SER A 160 -4.83 15.67 7.47
CA SER A 160 -4.92 15.94 6.03
C SER A 160 -3.83 15.21 5.23
N VAL A 161 -2.77 14.74 5.91
CA VAL A 161 -1.68 13.98 5.28
C VAL A 161 -2.02 12.50 5.37
N CYS A 162 -2.72 12.02 4.34
CA CYS A 162 -3.18 10.63 4.25
C CYS A 162 -2.25 9.74 3.45
N PHE A 163 -1.65 10.29 2.42
CA PHE A 163 -0.71 9.57 1.58
C PHE A 163 0.64 10.29 1.68
N LEU A 164 1.69 9.51 1.88
CA LEU A 164 3.07 9.98 1.81
C LEU A 164 3.65 9.80 0.40
N PHE A 165 3.01 8.94 -0.39
CA PHE A 165 3.45 8.58 -1.71
C PHE A 165 2.30 8.65 -2.71
N ALA A 166 2.62 8.87 -3.98
CA ALA A 166 1.71 8.68 -5.09
C ALA A 166 2.36 7.83 -6.19
N ARG A 167 1.54 7.09 -6.93
CA ARG A 167 1.91 6.35 -8.16
C ARG A 167 0.72 6.24 -9.11
N LYS A 168 0.92 6.10 -10.42
CA LYS A 168 2.19 5.84 -11.14
C LYS A 168 2.55 7.02 -12.03
N PHE A 169 3.83 7.41 -12.07
CA PHE A 169 4.29 8.53 -12.90
C PHE A 169 5.13 8.04 -14.08
N ALA A 170 4.88 8.57 -15.28
CA ALA A 170 5.69 8.30 -16.47
C ALA A 170 7.04 9.04 -16.41
N PRO A 171 8.09 8.57 -17.10
CA PRO A 171 9.36 9.31 -17.20
C PRO A 171 9.20 10.74 -17.73
N SER A 172 8.19 10.98 -18.58
CA SER A 172 7.82 12.29 -19.12
C SER A 172 7.49 13.35 -18.06
N THR A 173 7.18 12.91 -16.82
CA THR A 173 6.80 13.78 -15.71
C THR A 173 7.98 14.42 -14.99
N LEU A 174 9.22 13.97 -15.23
CA LEU A 174 10.39 14.42 -14.48
C LEU A 174 10.57 15.94 -14.52
N ASP A 175 10.67 16.54 -15.72
CA ASP A 175 10.89 17.99 -15.84
C ASP A 175 9.72 18.82 -15.28
N PRO A 176 8.44 18.49 -15.56
CA PRO A 176 7.30 19.14 -14.91
C PRO A 176 7.34 19.07 -13.37
N LEU A 177 7.69 17.90 -12.81
CA LEU A 177 7.78 17.69 -11.37
C LEU A 177 8.88 18.55 -10.76
N LEU A 178 10.05 18.63 -11.38
CA LEU A 178 11.15 19.49 -10.93
C LEU A 178 10.76 20.98 -11.01
N GLY A 179 10.06 21.38 -12.07
CA GLY A 179 9.62 22.76 -12.24
C GLY A 179 8.55 23.20 -11.25
N ILE A 180 7.68 22.30 -10.80
CA ILE A 180 6.57 22.61 -9.89
C ILE A 180 6.95 22.43 -8.41
N ALA A 181 7.93 21.60 -8.11
CA ALA A 181 8.30 21.24 -6.74
C ALA A 181 8.54 22.45 -5.80
N PRO A 182 9.25 23.54 -6.20
CA PRO A 182 9.44 24.69 -5.33
C PRO A 182 8.12 25.38 -4.94
N LYS A 183 7.14 25.40 -5.84
CA LYS A 183 5.82 26.01 -5.58
C LYS A 183 4.97 25.18 -4.63
N ILE A 184 5.06 23.85 -4.77
CA ILE A 184 4.20 22.90 -4.05
C ILE A 184 4.76 22.58 -2.66
N PHE A 185 6.09 22.49 -2.54
CA PHE A 185 6.75 22.04 -1.32
C PHE A 185 7.51 23.15 -0.58
N GLY A 186 7.63 24.34 -1.17
CA GLY A 186 8.10 25.54 -0.48
C GLY A 186 9.59 25.55 -0.11
N PHE A 187 10.43 24.87 -0.90
CA PHE A 187 11.89 24.88 -0.76
C PHE A 187 12.58 25.45 -2.00
#